data_AF-A0A2D7Q7W4-F1
#
_entry.id   AF-A0A2D7Q7W4-F1
#
_cell.length_a   1.000
_cell.length_b   1.000
_cell.length_c   1.000
_cell.angle_alpha   90.00
_cell.angle_beta   90.00
_cell.angle_gamma   90.00
#
_symmetry.space_group_name_H-M   'P 1'
#
loop_
_entity.id
_entity.type
_entity.pdbx_description
1 polymer ?
#
loop_
_entity_poly.entity_id
_entity_poly.type
_entity_poly.pdbx_seq_one_letter_code
_entity_poly.pdbx_strand_id
1 'polypeptide(L)'
;MNFFYLVTLLLFSTSIQANVKVNSIIKLKENIPEECGLSFSNQKEKFTAELTIKKNDTNNTLTFFKVNSKSININQANLISFSNDIGNILDIKPTINDEFTLTNITKNDEMTMFFQEILIGNSTLIVNNKNYEIKGPIDSKVRLEYLFCTGEMFLPNYEKK
;
A
#
# COMPACT_ATOMS: atom_id res chain seq x y z
N MET A 1 7.34 -41.60 -32.49
CA MET A 1 7.63 -40.14 -32.42
C MET A 1 6.60 -39.46 -31.51
N ASN A 2 6.55 -39.86 -30.24
CA ASN A 2 5.43 -39.55 -29.32
C ASN A 2 5.89 -39.35 -27.86
N PHE A 3 7.13 -38.93 -27.62
CA PHE A 3 7.69 -38.90 -26.26
C PHE A 3 8.05 -37.50 -25.74
N PHE A 4 7.95 -36.46 -26.58
CA PHE A 4 8.41 -35.11 -26.20
C PHE A 4 7.29 -34.10 -25.86
N TYR A 5 6.03 -34.52 -25.89
CA TYR A 5 4.89 -33.62 -25.61
C TYR A 5 4.35 -33.68 -24.16
N LEU A 6 5.04 -34.39 -23.24
CA LEU A 6 4.52 -34.62 -21.88
C LEU A 6 5.12 -33.68 -20.80
N VAL A 7 6.06 -32.79 -21.13
CA VAL A 7 6.81 -32.02 -20.11
C VAL A 7 6.46 -30.52 -20.07
N THR A 8 5.65 -30.02 -21.02
CA THR A 8 5.25 -28.60 -21.05
C THR A 8 3.92 -28.30 -20.35
N LEU A 9 3.31 -29.30 -19.69
CA LEU A 9 2.12 -29.09 -18.87
C LEU A 9 2.51 -28.82 -17.41
N LEU A 10 2.15 -27.63 -16.93
CA LEU A 10 1.86 -27.34 -15.52
C LEU A 10 3.05 -27.08 -14.56
N LEU A 11 3.98 -26.20 -14.92
CA LEU A 11 4.58 -25.31 -13.91
C LEU A 11 3.71 -24.05 -13.76
N PHE A 12 2.40 -24.22 -13.57
CA PHE A 12 1.63 -23.20 -12.89
C PHE A 12 2.05 -23.31 -11.42
N SER A 13 3.09 -22.57 -11.05
CA SER A 13 3.32 -22.24 -9.65
C SER A 13 2.03 -21.61 -9.17
N THR A 14 1.26 -22.36 -8.38
CA THR A 14 0.10 -21.81 -7.69
C THR A 14 0.68 -20.73 -6.79
N SER A 15 0.62 -19.47 -7.21
CA SER A 15 0.83 -18.36 -6.31
C SER A 15 -0.15 -18.62 -5.17
N ILE A 16 0.40 -18.84 -3.97
CA ILE A 16 -0.42 -19.07 -2.79
C ILE A 16 -1.18 -17.75 -2.60
N GLN A 17 -2.42 -17.75 -3.09
CA GLN A 17 -3.28 -16.59 -3.13
C GLN A 17 -3.74 -16.31 -1.71
N ALA A 18 -2.90 -15.62 -0.96
CA ALA A 18 -3.25 -15.10 0.34
C ALA A 18 -4.07 -13.82 0.11
N ASN A 19 -5.38 -13.94 0.33
CA ASN A 19 -6.32 -12.83 0.15
C ASN A 19 -5.97 -11.70 1.13
N VAL A 20 -5.45 -10.59 0.61
CA VAL A 20 -5.17 -9.39 1.40
C VAL A 20 -6.45 -8.58 1.47
N LYS A 21 -6.96 -8.33 2.68
CA LYS A 21 -8.09 -7.44 2.88
C LYS A 21 -7.60 -6.00 2.86
N VAL A 22 -8.17 -5.21 1.95
CA VAL A 22 -7.86 -3.78 1.81
C VAL A 22 -8.94 -2.94 2.48
N ASN A 23 -8.55 -1.94 3.27
CA ASN A 23 -9.47 -0.91 3.78
C ASN A 23 -8.84 0.48 3.63
N SER A 24 -9.67 1.53 3.62
CA SER A 24 -9.19 2.90 3.70
C SER A 24 -8.67 3.22 5.11
N ILE A 25 -7.78 4.21 5.21
CA ILE A 25 -7.37 4.86 6.45
C ILE A 25 -7.73 6.33 6.30
N ILE A 26 -8.54 6.84 7.22
CA ILE A 26 -8.93 8.25 7.30
C ILE A 26 -8.80 8.66 8.76
N LYS A 27 -7.92 9.62 9.05
CA LYS A 27 -7.85 10.28 10.36
C LYS A 27 -8.20 11.74 10.17
N LEU A 28 -9.11 12.21 11.01
CA LEU A 28 -9.60 13.58 10.99
C LEU A 28 -9.10 14.33 12.22
N LYS A 29 -8.78 15.60 12.03
CA LYS A 29 -8.56 16.57 13.10
C LYS A 29 -9.51 17.73 12.87
N GLU A 30 -10.37 18.01 13.83
CA GLU A 30 -11.41 19.06 13.72
C GLU A 30 -12.28 18.90 12.46
N ASN A 31 -12.61 17.65 12.10
CA ASN A 31 -13.34 17.24 10.89
C ASN A 31 -12.61 17.46 9.55
N ILE A 32 -11.33 17.85 9.58
CA ILE A 32 -10.48 18.00 8.40
C ILE A 32 -9.55 16.78 8.30
N PRO A 33 -9.40 16.15 7.12
CA PRO A 33 -8.44 15.06 6.93
C PRO A 33 -7.01 15.45 7.29
N GLU A 34 -6.46 14.75 8.28
CA GLU A 34 -5.07 14.88 8.73
C GLU A 34 -4.20 13.75 8.16
N GLU A 35 -4.76 12.56 7.97
CA GLU A 35 -4.05 11.41 7.38
C GLU A 35 -5.00 10.58 6.53
N CYS A 36 -4.56 10.23 5.31
CA CYS A 36 -5.30 9.44 4.34
C CYS A 36 -4.47 8.26 3.88
N GLY A 37 -5.07 7.11 3.56
CA GLY A 37 -4.31 6.00 3.03
C GLY A 37 -5.07 4.70 2.89
N LEU A 38 -4.32 3.61 2.80
CA LEU A 38 -4.82 2.25 2.65
C LEU A 38 -4.15 1.32 3.68
N SER A 39 -4.92 0.38 4.19
CA SER A 39 -4.46 -0.74 5.01
C SER A 39 -4.61 -2.04 4.24
N PHE A 40 -3.63 -2.92 4.40
CA PHE A 40 -3.54 -4.23 3.75
C PHE A 40 -3.33 -5.28 4.85
N SER A 41 -4.34 -6.09 5.11
CA SER A 41 -4.33 -7.02 6.24
C SER A 41 -4.43 -8.47 5.77
N ASN A 42 -3.64 -9.33 6.40
CA ASN A 42 -3.69 -10.77 6.19
C ASN A 42 -3.96 -11.47 7.51
N GLN A 43 -5.14 -12.07 7.66
CA GLN A 43 -5.53 -12.73 8.91
C GLN A 43 -4.75 -14.04 9.14
N LYS A 44 -4.37 -14.75 8.09
CA LYS A 44 -3.67 -16.04 8.17
C LYS A 44 -2.24 -15.83 8.68
N GLU A 45 -1.55 -14.83 8.14
CA GLU A 45 -0.16 -14.50 8.52
C GLU A 45 -0.08 -13.43 9.62
N LYS A 46 -1.23 -12.91 10.07
CA LYS A 46 -1.40 -11.94 11.16
C LYS A 46 -0.46 -10.73 11.05
N PHE A 47 -0.38 -10.15 9.86
CA PHE A 47 0.28 -8.86 9.64
C PHE A 47 -0.70 -7.82 9.09
N THR A 48 -0.36 -6.56 9.30
CA THR A 48 -1.01 -5.41 8.66
C THR A 48 0.07 -4.52 8.08
N ALA A 49 -0.07 -4.18 6.79
CA ALA A 49 0.68 -3.13 6.15
C ALA A 49 -0.20 -1.88 5.99
N GLU A 50 0.39 -0.71 6.13
CA GLU A 50 -0.27 0.59 6.01
C GLU A 50 0.54 1.45 5.04
N LEU A 51 -0.14 2.06 4.08
CA LEU A 51 0.42 3.11 3.23
C LEU A 51 -0.42 4.37 3.44
N THR A 52 0.15 5.40 4.05
CA THR A 52 -0.56 6.65 4.36
C THR A 52 0.20 7.87 3.91
N ILE A 53 -0.55 8.96 3.73
CA ILE A 53 -0.04 10.29 3.43
C ILE A 53 -0.65 11.29 4.40
N LYS A 54 0.14 12.31 4.75
CA LYS A 54 -0.31 13.46 5.52
C LYS A 54 0.44 14.72 5.12
N LYS A 55 -0.13 15.88 5.40
CA LYS A 55 0.60 17.14 5.35
C LYS A 55 1.45 17.31 6.60
N ASN A 56 2.69 17.73 6.43
CA ASN A 56 3.51 18.20 7.54
C ASN A 56 3.33 19.71 7.77
N ASP A 57 4.01 20.26 8.78
CA ASP A 57 3.90 21.67 9.16
C ASP A 57 4.41 22.64 8.06
N THR A 58 5.17 22.14 7.09
CA THR A 58 5.65 22.89 5.92
C THR A 58 4.80 22.68 4.67
N ASN A 59 3.61 22.08 4.82
CA ASN A 59 2.66 21.73 3.75
C ASN A 59 3.20 20.73 2.70
N ASN A 60 4.32 20.09 2.99
CA ASN A 60 4.84 18.98 2.21
C ASN A 60 4.04 17.70 2.50
N THR A 61 3.97 16.82 1.52
CA THR A 61 3.30 15.53 1.66
C THR A 61 4.28 14.51 2.20
N LEU A 62 4.02 14.04 3.40
CA LEU A 62 4.80 13.01 4.07
C LEU A 62 4.11 11.67 3.87
N THR A 63 4.81 10.72 3.26
CA THR A 63 4.32 9.37 3.00
C THR A 63 4.92 8.41 4.01
N PHE A 64 4.08 7.52 4.54
CA PHE A 64 4.46 6.47 5.47
C PHE A 64 4.07 5.12 4.88
N PHE A 65 5.03 4.21 4.82
CA PHE A 65 4.78 2.79 4.61
C PHE A 65 5.25 2.02 5.82
N LYS A 66 4.37 1.20 6.38
CA LYS A 66 4.59 0.47 7.63
C LYS A 66 4.09 -0.95 7.50
N VAL A 67 4.81 -1.91 8.06
CA VAL A 67 4.32 -3.29 8.23
C VAL A 67 4.58 -3.74 9.66
N ASN A 68 3.51 -4.15 10.35
CA ASN A 68 3.54 -4.70 11.70
C ASN A 68 2.95 -6.11 11.70
N SER A 69 3.56 -7.02 12.44
CA SER A 69 2.96 -8.29 12.85
C SER A 69 3.25 -8.59 14.32
N LYS A 70 2.28 -9.23 14.98
CA LYS A 70 2.47 -9.79 16.33
C LYS A 70 3.06 -11.20 16.34
N SER A 71 3.15 -11.85 15.19
CA SER A 71 3.53 -13.27 15.09
C SER A 71 4.82 -13.54 14.32
N ILE A 72 5.26 -12.60 13.49
CA ILE A 72 6.48 -12.72 12.69
C ILE A 72 7.30 -11.44 12.79
N ASN A 73 8.63 -11.57 12.83
CA ASN A 73 9.52 -10.41 12.71
C ASN A 73 9.56 -9.97 11.24
N ILE A 74 9.40 -8.67 10.97
CA ILE A 74 9.36 -8.14 9.60
C ILE A 74 10.72 -7.54 9.24
N ASN A 75 11.50 -8.26 8.44
CA ASN A 75 12.83 -7.84 8.02
C ASN A 75 12.83 -7.16 6.65
N GLN A 76 11.83 -7.46 5.82
CA GLN A 76 11.69 -6.88 4.49
C GLN A 76 10.21 -6.65 4.20
N ALA A 77 9.88 -5.47 3.70
CA ALA A 77 8.60 -5.25 3.05
C ALA A 77 8.73 -4.29 1.87
N ASN A 78 7.85 -4.46 0.88
CA ASN A 78 7.68 -3.52 -0.22
C ASN A 78 6.23 -3.60 -0.72
N LEU A 79 5.78 -2.56 -1.42
CA LEU A 79 4.50 -2.52 -2.11
C LEU A 79 4.78 -2.12 -3.54
N ILE A 80 4.37 -2.97 -4.48
CA ILE A 80 4.66 -2.85 -5.89
C ILE A 80 3.36 -2.56 -6.63
N SER A 81 3.34 -1.44 -7.34
CA SER A 81 2.28 -1.03 -8.26
C SER A 81 2.63 -1.45 -9.69
N PHE A 82 1.94 -0.93 -10.71
CA PHE A 82 2.22 -1.29 -12.10
C PHE A 82 3.51 -0.64 -12.59
N SER A 83 3.76 0.62 -12.26
CA SER A 83 4.88 1.41 -12.79
C SER A 83 6.08 1.50 -11.85
N ASN A 84 5.88 1.34 -10.53
CA ASN A 84 6.94 1.54 -9.55
C ASN A 84 6.68 0.76 -8.24
N ASP A 85 7.62 0.85 -7.30
CA ASP A 85 7.48 0.34 -5.94
C ASP A 85 7.73 1.42 -4.87
N ILE A 86 7.13 1.24 -3.69
CA ILE A 86 7.19 2.25 -2.62
C ILE A 86 8.60 2.45 -2.08
N GLY A 87 9.46 1.42 -2.14
CA GLY A 87 10.87 1.52 -1.78
C GLY A 87 11.60 2.54 -2.65
N ASN A 88 11.42 2.46 -3.97
CA ASN A 88 12.01 3.41 -4.92
C ASN A 88 11.41 4.82 -4.80
N ILE A 89 10.09 4.96 -4.55
CA ILE A 89 9.47 6.28 -4.41
C ILE A 89 9.97 7.02 -3.16
N LEU A 90 10.15 6.27 -2.06
CA LEU A 90 10.65 6.85 -0.82
C LEU A 90 12.17 7.03 -0.81
N ASP A 91 12.91 6.23 -1.59
CA ASP A 91 14.38 6.27 -1.76
C ASP A 91 15.16 6.43 -0.45
N ILE A 92 14.75 5.67 0.57
CA ILE A 92 15.37 5.67 1.89
C ILE A 92 15.50 4.26 2.43
N LYS A 93 16.44 4.09 3.36
CA LYS A 93 16.59 2.82 4.08
C LYS A 93 15.47 2.65 5.10
N PRO A 94 14.91 1.43 5.24
CA PRO A 94 13.90 1.16 6.24
C PRO A 94 14.46 1.22 7.65
N THR A 95 13.62 1.64 8.59
CA THR A 95 13.87 1.46 10.02
C THR A 95 13.17 0.18 10.46
N ILE A 96 13.91 -0.70 11.15
CA ILE A 96 13.43 -2.01 11.62
C ILE A 96 13.59 -2.07 13.14
N ASN A 97 12.52 -1.74 13.86
CA ASN A 97 12.46 -1.80 15.33
C ASN A 97 11.11 -2.43 15.72
N ASP A 98 11.02 -3.77 15.66
CA ASP A 98 9.79 -4.58 15.79
C ASP A 98 8.73 -4.37 14.66
N GLU A 99 8.81 -3.23 13.96
CA GLU A 99 8.04 -2.90 12.76
C GLU A 99 8.99 -2.52 11.63
N PHE A 100 8.60 -2.84 10.39
CA PHE A 100 9.26 -2.33 9.19
C PHE A 100 8.63 -1.00 8.81
N THR A 101 9.42 0.06 8.70
CA THR A 101 8.92 1.40 8.37
C THR A 101 9.78 2.10 7.32
N LEU A 102 9.11 2.78 6.39
CA LEU A 102 9.69 3.75 5.46
C LEU A 102 8.88 5.04 5.59
N THR A 103 9.56 6.18 5.70
CA THR A 103 8.93 7.49 5.78
C THR A 103 9.77 8.53 5.07
N ASN A 104 9.22 9.21 4.07
CA ASN A 104 9.89 10.32 3.41
C ASN A 104 8.89 11.35 2.87
N ILE A 105 9.37 12.55 2.62
CA ILE A 105 8.64 13.56 1.84
C ILE A 105 8.63 13.11 0.39
N THR A 106 7.44 13.05 -0.20
CA THR A 106 7.24 12.56 -1.57
C THR A 106 6.63 13.63 -2.46
N LYS A 107 6.94 13.59 -3.76
CA LYS A 107 6.24 14.41 -4.75
C LYS A 107 4.79 13.94 -4.89
N ASN A 108 3.87 14.90 -4.96
CA ASN A 108 2.43 14.61 -5.01
C ASN A 108 2.06 13.77 -6.24
N ASP A 109 2.60 14.10 -7.41
CA ASP A 109 2.22 13.45 -8.67
C ASP A 109 2.62 11.97 -8.69
N GLU A 110 3.84 11.65 -8.24
CA GLU A 110 4.37 10.28 -8.15
C GLU A 110 3.53 9.43 -7.18
N MET A 111 3.23 9.94 -5.99
CA MET A 111 2.40 9.22 -5.02
C MET A 111 0.93 9.11 -5.45
N THR A 112 0.38 10.15 -6.07
CA THR A 112 -1.00 10.13 -6.59
C THR A 112 -1.15 9.03 -7.64
N MET A 113 -0.21 8.95 -8.58
CA MET A 113 -0.17 7.89 -9.59
C MET A 113 -0.03 6.51 -8.94
N PHE A 114 0.88 6.36 -7.97
CA PHE A 114 1.10 5.10 -7.25
C PHE A 114 -0.18 4.60 -6.55
N PHE A 115 -0.91 5.47 -5.85
CA PHE A 115 -2.19 5.12 -5.25
C PHE A 115 -3.25 4.79 -6.31
N GLN A 116 -3.36 5.57 -7.38
CA GLN A 116 -4.32 5.29 -8.45
C GLN A 116 -4.11 3.89 -9.03
N GLU A 117 -2.86 3.51 -9.30
CA GLU A 117 -2.51 2.18 -9.79
C GLU A 117 -2.92 1.07 -8.82
N ILE A 118 -2.71 1.25 -7.51
CA ILE A 118 -3.17 0.29 -6.49
C ILE A 118 -4.71 0.19 -6.47
N LEU A 119 -5.42 1.31 -6.61
CA LEU A 119 -6.87 1.37 -6.53
C LEU A 119 -7.57 0.71 -7.72
N ILE A 120 -7.01 0.86 -8.92
CA ILE A 120 -7.63 0.40 -10.17
C ILE A 120 -7.03 -0.92 -10.70
N GLY A 121 -5.75 -1.16 -10.43
CA GLY A 121 -4.97 -2.27 -10.97
C GLY A 121 -4.59 -3.31 -9.93
N ASN A 122 -3.95 -4.37 -10.40
CA ASN A 122 -3.33 -5.36 -9.51
C ASN A 122 -2.04 -4.79 -8.95
N SER A 123 -1.81 -5.03 -7.65
CA SER A 123 -0.56 -4.68 -6.97
C SER A 123 -0.06 -5.85 -6.15
N THR A 124 1.21 -5.82 -5.76
CA THR A 124 1.84 -6.88 -4.96
C THR A 124 2.43 -6.29 -3.69
N LEU A 125 1.96 -6.77 -2.55
CA LEU A 125 2.62 -6.53 -1.28
C LEU A 125 3.65 -7.63 -1.05
N ILE A 126 4.89 -7.27 -0.75
CA ILE A 126 5.96 -8.19 -0.37
C ILE A 126 6.18 -8.05 1.14
N VAL A 127 6.17 -9.17 1.86
CA VAL A 127 6.54 -9.24 3.29
C VAL A 127 7.42 -10.46 3.50
N ASN A 128 8.65 -10.28 3.98
CA ASN A 128 9.65 -11.32 4.19
C ASN A 128 9.77 -12.28 2.98
N ASN A 129 9.96 -11.72 1.79
CA ASN A 129 10.13 -12.44 0.52
C ASN A 129 8.89 -13.25 0.08
N LYS A 130 7.75 -13.12 0.77
CA LYS A 130 6.47 -13.65 0.32
C LYS A 130 5.68 -12.57 -0.41
N ASN A 131 5.09 -12.97 -1.53
CA ASN A 131 4.27 -12.09 -2.35
C ASN A 131 2.80 -12.30 -2.03
N TYR A 132 2.09 -11.20 -1.82
CA TYR A 132 0.66 -11.15 -1.59
C TYR A 132 0.02 -10.28 -2.67
N GLU A 133 -0.79 -10.90 -3.51
CA GLU A 133 -1.53 -10.21 -4.55
C GLU A 133 -2.66 -9.38 -3.94
N ILE A 134 -2.72 -8.10 -4.28
CA ILE A 134 -3.84 -7.20 -4.03
C ILE A 134 -4.57 -7.06 -5.36
N LYS A 135 -5.77 -7.66 -5.44
CA LYS A 135 -6.55 -7.67 -6.67
C LYS A 135 -7.26 -6.34 -6.88
N GLY A 136 -7.05 -5.78 -8.07
CA GLY A 136 -7.79 -4.63 -8.56
C GLY A 136 -9.04 -5.04 -9.34
N PRO A 137 -9.99 -4.11 -9.53
CA PRO A 137 -10.09 -2.86 -8.80
C PRO A 137 -10.49 -3.10 -7.34
N ILE A 138 -9.95 -2.31 -6.42
CA ILE A 138 -10.32 -2.37 -5.00
C ILE A 138 -11.81 -2.05 -4.83
N ASP A 139 -12.39 -2.50 -3.72
CA ASP A 139 -13.78 -2.18 -3.36
C ASP A 139 -14.10 -0.68 -3.56
N SER A 140 -15.26 -0.40 -4.16
CA SER A 140 -15.67 0.96 -4.52
C SER A 140 -15.78 1.88 -3.31
N LYS A 141 -16.19 1.38 -2.14
CA LYS A 141 -16.27 2.16 -0.91
C LYS A 141 -14.89 2.64 -0.50
N VAL A 142 -13.90 1.73 -0.46
CA VAL A 142 -12.51 2.05 -0.10
C VAL A 142 -11.91 3.07 -1.06
N ARG A 143 -12.16 2.92 -2.36
CA ARG A 143 -11.72 3.89 -3.39
C ARG A 143 -12.32 5.28 -3.15
N LEU A 144 -13.63 5.37 -2.94
CA LEU A 144 -14.32 6.64 -2.72
C LEU A 144 -13.87 7.31 -1.43
N GLU A 145 -13.69 6.54 -0.35
CA GLU A 145 -13.17 7.03 0.92
C GLU A 145 -11.77 7.63 0.77
N TYR A 146 -10.86 6.94 0.07
CA TYR A 146 -9.52 7.46 -0.21
C TYR A 146 -9.56 8.74 -1.07
N LEU A 147 -10.34 8.75 -2.15
CA LEU A 147 -10.45 9.90 -3.05
C LEU A 147 -11.06 11.12 -2.35
N PHE A 148 -12.09 10.91 -1.52
CA PHE A 148 -12.68 11.96 -0.70
C PHE A 148 -11.65 12.53 0.29
N CYS A 149 -10.98 11.65 1.04
CA CYS A 149 -9.99 12.06 2.04
C CYS A 149 -8.86 12.90 1.42
N THR A 150 -8.29 12.44 0.31
CA THR A 150 -7.19 13.13 -0.37
C THR A 150 -7.64 14.41 -1.07
N GLY A 151 -8.84 14.44 -1.67
CA GLY A 151 -9.42 15.65 -2.24
C GLY A 151 -9.52 16.78 -1.21
N GLU A 152 -10.12 16.49 -0.05
CA GLU A 152 -10.27 17.47 1.04
C GLU A 152 -8.92 17.85 1.70
N MET A 153 -7.94 16.93 1.74
CA MET A 153 -6.60 17.21 2.28
C MET A 153 -5.80 18.19 1.40
N PHE A 154 -5.88 18.04 0.07
CA PHE A 154 -5.08 18.85 -0.87
C PHE A 154 -5.78 20.13 -1.32
N LEU A 155 -7.11 20.15 -1.31
CA LEU A 155 -7.94 21.28 -1.69
C LEU A 155 -8.97 21.59 -0.61
N PRO A 156 -8.54 21.94 0.62
CA PRO A 156 -9.47 22.19 1.71
C PRO A 156 -10.33 23.41 1.39
N ASN A 157 -11.63 23.19 1.20
CA ASN A 157 -12.60 24.28 0.99
C ASN A 157 -13.19 24.81 2.31
N TYR A 158 -12.53 24.54 3.44
CA TYR A 158 -13.02 24.93 4.76
C TYR A 158 -12.52 26.33 5.14
N GLU A 159 -13.45 27.23 5.44
CA GLU A 159 -13.11 28.44 6.19
C GLU A 159 -12.59 28.00 7.57
N LYS A 160 -11.34 28.35 7.90
CA LYS A 160 -10.83 28.17 9.27
C LYS A 160 -11.70 29.02 10.20
N LYS A 161 -12.54 28.38 11.01
CA LYS A 161 -13.28 29.04 12.09
C LYS A 161 -12.37 29.35 13.26
#